data_AF-A0A1G8KIW8-F1
#
_entry.id   AF-A0A1G8KIW8-F1
#
_cell.length_a   1.000
_cell.length_b   1.000
_cell.length_c   1.000
_cell.angle_alpha   90.00
_cell.angle_beta   90.00
_cell.angle_gamma   90.00
#
_symmetry.space_group_name_H-M   'P 1'
#
loop_
_entity.id
_entity.type
_entity.pdbx_description
1 polymer ?
#
loop_
_entity_poly.entity_id
_entity_poly.type
_entity_poly.pdbx_seq_one_letter_code
_entity_poly.pdbx_strand_id
1 'polypeptide(L)'
;MDELNINKLNVFIFVEGNRNQRKEIHIVGYQPTKLANTDLFGGNNDDSSTSRKRYYISKDNLAWGIMVPTDFKWPLEYVNIKSAYSLFESWVTSGGTKNEEWWKTFDSSRVYK
;
A
#
# COMPACT_ATOMS: atom_id res chain seq x y z
N MET A 1 -0.54 10.66 -28.24
CA MET A 1 -0.29 11.18 -26.89
C MET A 1 -0.26 9.97 -25.98
N ASP A 2 0.85 9.69 -25.31
CA ASP A 2 0.85 8.61 -24.31
C ASP A 2 -0.06 9.03 -23.15
N GLU A 3 -1.21 8.36 -23.03
CA GLU A 3 -2.07 8.51 -21.86
C GLU A 3 -1.36 7.95 -20.62
N LEU A 4 -1.42 8.69 -19.52
CA LEU A 4 -0.88 8.25 -18.24
C LEU A 4 -1.62 6.99 -17.78
N ASN A 5 -0.98 5.83 -17.90
CA ASN A 5 -1.52 4.57 -17.39
C ASN A 5 -1.11 4.38 -15.92
N ILE A 6 -2.07 4.56 -15.01
CA ILE A 6 -1.86 4.42 -13.57
C ILE A 6 -1.35 3.03 -13.17
N ASN A 7 -1.67 1.99 -13.95
CA ASN A 7 -1.20 0.62 -13.74
C ASN A 7 0.28 0.41 -14.12
N LYS A 8 0.96 1.45 -14.59
CA LYS A 8 2.42 1.45 -14.82
C LYS A 8 3.18 2.30 -13.79
N LEU A 9 2.48 2.94 -12.85
CA LEU A 9 3.11 3.80 -11.84
C LEU A 9 3.58 2.97 -10.64
N ASN A 10 4.86 2.62 -10.65
CA ASN A 10 5.54 2.06 -9.48
C ASN A 10 5.91 3.17 -8.48
N VAL A 11 4.93 3.63 -7.70
CA VAL A 11 5.14 4.63 -6.64
C VAL A 11 5.70 3.96 -5.39
N PHE A 12 6.68 4.60 -4.77
CA PHE A 12 7.31 4.09 -3.55
C PHE A 12 7.86 5.21 -2.68
N ILE A 13 8.07 4.88 -1.41
CA ILE A 13 8.87 5.66 -0.47
C ILE A 13 10.08 4.81 -0.06
N PHE A 14 11.13 5.46 0.43
CA PHE A 14 12.23 4.78 1.10
C PHE A 14 12.41 5.39 2.49
N VAL A 15 12.70 4.52 3.45
CA VAL A 15 12.86 4.87 4.86
C VAL A 15 14.34 5.09 5.13
N GLU A 16 14.66 6.16 5.87
CA GLU A 16 16.02 6.61 6.20
C GLU A 16 16.85 7.16 5.02
N GLY A 17 18.00 7.77 5.36
CA GLY A 17 18.88 8.46 4.41
C GLY A 17 19.91 7.57 3.71
N ASN A 18 19.97 6.26 4.00
CA ASN A 18 20.93 5.39 3.35
C ASN A 18 20.57 5.23 1.86
N ARG A 19 21.51 5.59 0.97
CA ARG A 19 21.27 5.58 -0.48
C ARG A 19 21.46 4.20 -1.12
N ASN A 20 22.07 3.25 -0.41
CA ASN A 20 22.31 1.88 -0.88
C ASN A 20 21.63 0.88 0.07
N GLN A 21 21.14 -0.25 -0.44
CA GLN A 21 20.38 -1.24 0.35
C GLN A 21 19.22 -0.60 1.13
N ARG A 22 18.35 0.08 0.39
CA ARG A 22 17.25 0.88 0.93
C ARG A 22 16.14 0.00 1.47
N LYS A 23 15.55 0.41 2.60
CA LYS A 23 14.23 -0.08 2.99
C LYS A 23 13.18 0.68 2.19
N GLU A 24 12.76 0.09 1.08
CA GLU A 24 11.73 0.66 0.21
C GLU A 24 10.36 0.08 0.55
N ILE A 25 9.30 0.87 0.34
CA ILE A 25 7.91 0.43 0.46
C ILE A 25 7.20 0.93 -0.80
N HIS A 26 6.74 -0.01 -1.63
CA HIS A 26 6.04 0.31 -2.87
C HIS A 26 4.53 0.06 -2.74
N ILE A 27 3.78 0.54 -3.72
CA ILE A 27 2.42 0.04 -3.96
C ILE A 27 2.45 -1.48 -4.12
N VAL A 28 1.47 -2.16 -3.52
CA VAL A 28 1.38 -3.62 -3.50
C VAL A 28 1.54 -4.24 -4.90
N GLY A 29 2.28 -5.34 -4.98
CA GLY A 29 2.51 -6.09 -6.22
C GLY A 29 3.60 -5.54 -7.13
N TYR A 30 4.05 -4.30 -6.96
CA TYR A 30 5.17 -3.77 -7.73
C TYR A 30 6.52 -4.28 -7.22
N GLN A 31 7.47 -4.44 -8.14
CA GLN A 31 8.82 -4.88 -7.81
C GLN A 31 9.62 -3.78 -7.11
N PRO A 32 10.55 -4.16 -6.19
CA PRO A 32 11.55 -3.25 -5.64
C PRO A 32 12.38 -2.58 -6.74
N THR A 33 13.00 -1.43 -6.42
CA THR A 33 14.08 -0.94 -7.28
C THR A 33 15.34 -1.79 -7.14
N LYS A 34 16.33 -1.58 -8.03
CA LYS A 34 17.66 -2.20 -7.92
C LYS A 34 18.38 -1.86 -6.60
N LEU A 35 17.99 -0.79 -5.93
CA LEU A 35 18.63 -0.33 -4.69
C LEU A 35 17.93 -0.84 -3.42
N ALA A 36 16.78 -1.51 -3.55
CA ALA A 36 16.07 -2.08 -2.41
C ALA A 36 16.90 -3.18 -1.73
N ASN A 37 16.86 -3.20 -0.41
CA ASN A 37 17.34 -4.31 0.38
C ASN A 37 16.26 -5.41 0.44
N THR A 38 16.32 -6.37 -0.48
CA THR A 38 15.40 -7.50 -0.50
C THR A 38 15.66 -8.53 0.60
N ASP A 39 16.76 -8.44 1.34
CA ASP A 39 17.04 -9.31 2.49
C ASP A 39 16.07 -9.05 3.65
N LEU A 40 15.36 -7.91 3.62
CA LEU A 40 14.31 -7.57 4.58
C LEU A 40 12.97 -8.27 4.29
N PHE A 41 12.79 -8.83 3.09
CA PHE A 41 11.52 -9.44 2.68
C PHE A 41 11.22 -10.72 3.47
N GLY A 42 9.96 -10.88 3.86
CA GLY A 42 9.47 -12.00 4.67
C GLY A 42 9.67 -11.82 6.19
N GLY A 43 10.28 -10.71 6.61
CA GLY A 43 10.46 -10.37 8.02
C GLY A 43 9.18 -9.88 8.70
N ASN A 44 9.02 -10.17 10.00
CA ASN A 44 7.85 -9.77 10.79
C ASN A 44 6.51 -10.18 10.13
N ASN A 45 5.60 -9.23 9.86
CA ASN A 45 4.34 -9.50 9.16
C ASN A 45 4.43 -9.28 7.65
N ASP A 46 5.61 -8.99 7.10
CA ASP A 46 5.80 -8.93 5.65
C ASP A 46 5.79 -10.35 5.06
N ASP A 47 5.14 -10.48 3.90
CA ASP A 47 5.07 -11.71 3.12
C ASP A 47 5.64 -11.50 1.70
N SER A 48 6.50 -10.49 1.54
CA SER A 48 7.20 -10.24 0.29
C SER A 48 8.22 -11.35 0.00
N SER A 49 8.44 -11.62 -1.28
CA SER A 49 9.34 -12.66 -1.76
C SER A 49 9.60 -12.47 -3.25
N THR A 50 10.87 -12.33 -3.61
CA THR A 50 11.31 -12.27 -5.01
C THR A 50 11.04 -13.57 -5.75
N SER A 51 11.23 -14.73 -5.10
CA SER A 51 10.98 -16.05 -5.69
C SER A 51 9.50 -16.32 -5.93
N ARG A 52 8.62 -15.90 -5.02
CA ARG A 52 7.15 -16.02 -5.18
C ARG A 52 6.54 -14.89 -6.02
N LYS A 53 7.35 -13.91 -6.48
CA LYS A 53 6.88 -12.70 -7.18
C LYS A 53 5.75 -11.98 -6.44
N ARG A 54 5.90 -11.88 -5.12
CA ARG A 54 4.91 -11.31 -4.20
C ARG A 54 5.59 -10.17 -3.47
N TYR A 55 5.02 -8.98 -3.51
CA TYR A 55 5.74 -7.77 -3.07
C TYR A 55 4.83 -6.82 -2.29
N TYR A 56 5.38 -6.29 -1.20
CA TYR A 56 4.82 -5.25 -0.35
C TYR A 56 3.41 -5.56 0.18
N ILE A 57 3.26 -6.80 0.65
CA ILE A 57 2.02 -7.35 1.17
C ILE A 57 2.28 -8.11 2.47
N SER A 58 1.34 -8.04 3.41
CA SER A 58 1.44 -8.77 4.67
C SER A 58 1.03 -10.23 4.54
N LYS A 59 1.30 -11.03 5.59
CA LYS A 59 0.84 -12.42 5.70
C LYS A 59 -0.69 -12.55 5.70
N ASP A 60 -1.39 -11.49 6.10
CA ASP A 60 -2.86 -11.39 6.10
C ASP A 60 -3.43 -10.81 4.79
N ASN A 61 -2.62 -10.69 3.73
CA ASN A 61 -2.98 -10.03 2.47
C ASN A 61 -3.32 -8.54 2.57
N LEU A 62 -2.75 -7.81 3.54
CA LEU A 62 -2.87 -6.36 3.62
C LEU A 62 -1.74 -5.69 2.84
N ALA A 63 -2.07 -4.70 2.01
CA ALA A 63 -1.09 -3.93 1.25
C ALA A 63 -0.29 -2.96 2.15
N TRP A 64 1.02 -2.85 1.95
CA TRP A 64 1.82 -1.79 2.59
C TRP A 64 1.69 -0.43 1.91
N GLY A 65 1.34 -0.41 0.63
CA GLY A 65 1.05 0.80 -0.13
C GLY A 65 -0.12 0.57 -1.09
N ILE A 66 -1.02 1.54 -1.16
CA ILE A 66 -2.16 1.57 -2.09
C ILE A 66 -2.23 2.93 -2.78
N MET A 67 -2.86 2.96 -3.95
CA MET A 67 -3.12 4.19 -4.69
C MET A 67 -4.63 4.38 -4.80
N VAL A 68 -5.11 5.54 -4.35
CA VAL A 68 -6.52 5.94 -4.46
C VAL A 68 -6.56 7.23 -5.28
N PRO A 69 -6.91 7.17 -6.58
CA PRO A 69 -6.80 8.30 -7.50
C PRO A 69 -7.99 9.27 -7.39
N THR A 70 -8.24 9.77 -6.18
CA THR A 70 -9.35 10.67 -5.85
C THR A 70 -8.90 11.68 -4.79
N ASP A 71 -9.73 12.67 -4.50
CA ASP A 71 -9.61 13.44 -3.27
C ASP A 71 -9.89 12.51 -2.07
N PHE A 72 -8.82 12.09 -1.38
CA PHE A 72 -8.86 11.10 -0.31
C PHE A 72 -8.75 11.78 1.06
N LYS A 73 -9.65 11.44 1.98
CA LYS A 73 -9.62 11.97 3.35
C LYS A 73 -8.68 11.12 4.21
N TRP A 74 -7.50 11.66 4.51
CA TRP A 74 -6.49 10.96 5.28
C TRP A 74 -6.98 10.66 6.71
N PRO A 75 -6.88 9.41 7.20
CA PRO A 75 -7.10 9.12 8.61
C PRO A 75 -6.18 9.96 9.49
N LEU A 76 -6.68 10.37 10.66
CA LEU A 76 -5.86 11.03 11.68
C LEU A 76 -4.70 10.10 12.09
N GLU A 77 -3.57 10.68 12.49
CA GLU A 77 -2.44 9.91 13.00
C GLU A 77 -2.88 8.96 14.13
N TYR A 78 -2.33 7.75 14.14
CA TYR A 78 -2.68 6.64 15.05
C TYR A 78 -4.09 6.06 14.91
N VAL A 79 -4.96 6.62 14.04
CA VAL A 79 -6.26 6.00 13.74
C VAL A 79 -6.10 4.88 12.72
N ASN A 80 -6.54 3.69 13.10
CA ASN A 80 -6.54 2.55 12.18
C ASN A 80 -7.50 2.82 11.01
N ILE A 81 -7.00 2.68 9.78
CA ILE A 81 -7.78 2.88 8.55
C ILE A 81 -9.05 2.03 8.51
N LYS A 82 -9.03 0.81 9.06
CA LYS A 82 -10.22 -0.07 9.14
C LYS A 82 -11.34 0.54 9.97
N SER A 83 -10.99 1.42 10.91
CA SER A 83 -11.94 2.12 11.76
C SER A 83 -12.38 3.47 11.18
N ALA A 84 -11.54 4.12 10.36
CA ALA A 84 -11.91 5.32 9.61
C ALA A 84 -12.75 4.98 8.37
N TYR A 85 -12.52 3.82 7.75
CA TYR A 85 -13.16 3.34 6.54
C TYR A 85 -13.63 1.89 6.73
N SER A 86 -14.89 1.71 7.12
CA SER A 86 -15.45 0.40 7.50
C SER A 86 -15.44 -0.62 6.35
N LEU A 87 -15.45 -0.17 5.10
CA LEU A 87 -15.45 -1.01 3.91
C LEU A 87 -14.06 -1.43 3.43
N PHE A 88 -13.00 -0.82 3.99
CA PHE A 88 -11.61 -0.99 3.55
C PHE A 88 -11.11 -2.43 3.68
N GLU A 89 -11.39 -3.10 4.79
CA GLU A 89 -10.86 -4.45 5.07
C GLU A 89 -11.35 -5.48 4.04
N SER A 90 -12.64 -5.45 3.72
CA SER A 90 -13.21 -6.31 2.67
C SER A 90 -12.68 -5.95 1.29
N TRP A 91 -12.37 -4.68 1.02
CA TRP A 91 -11.74 -4.30 -0.24
C TRP A 91 -10.31 -4.85 -0.35
N VAL A 92 -9.44 -4.53 0.61
CA VAL A 92 -8.01 -4.86 0.53
C VAL A 92 -7.77 -6.38 0.53
N THR A 93 -8.49 -7.13 1.35
CA THR A 93 -8.33 -8.60 1.44
C THR A 93 -8.90 -9.34 0.22
N SER A 94 -9.80 -8.71 -0.54
CA SER A 94 -10.34 -9.26 -1.79
C SER A 94 -9.47 -8.99 -3.02
N GLY A 95 -8.33 -8.32 -2.85
CA GLY A 95 -7.52 -7.84 -3.97
C GLY A 95 -8.23 -6.75 -4.79
N GLY A 96 -9.13 -5.99 -4.15
CA GLY A 96 -9.85 -4.89 -4.78
C GLY A 96 -11.11 -5.26 -5.57
N THR A 97 -11.63 -6.49 -5.42
CA THR A 97 -12.83 -6.97 -6.15
C THR A 97 -14.15 -6.76 -5.40
N LYS A 98 -14.09 -6.39 -4.12
CA LYS A 98 -15.26 -6.05 -3.29
C LYS A 98 -15.15 -4.63 -2.78
N ASN A 99 -16.28 -3.96 -2.55
CA ASN A 99 -16.35 -2.59 -2.04
C ASN A 99 -15.41 -1.64 -2.80
N GLU A 100 -15.47 -1.66 -4.13
CA GLU A 100 -14.55 -0.91 -4.99
C GLU A 100 -14.50 0.58 -4.69
N GLU A 101 -15.58 1.15 -4.15
CA GLU A 101 -15.67 2.56 -3.76
C GLU A 101 -15.54 2.79 -2.24
N TRP A 102 -14.82 1.92 -1.52
CA TRP A 102 -14.71 1.95 -0.05
C TRP A 102 -14.33 3.32 0.53
N TRP A 103 -13.55 4.13 -0.21
CA TRP A 103 -13.11 5.46 0.21
C TRP A 103 -14.25 6.49 0.28
N LYS A 104 -15.43 6.20 -0.25
CA LYS A 104 -16.61 7.09 -0.13
C LYS A 104 -17.29 6.97 1.24
N THR A 105 -17.01 5.90 1.99
CA THR A 105 -17.64 5.62 3.29
C THR A 105 -16.62 5.76 4.41
N PHE A 106 -16.62 6.91 5.07
CA PHE A 106 -15.70 7.22 6.15
C PHE A 106 -16.36 7.90 7.35
N ASP A 107 -15.74 7.73 8.52
CA ASP A 107 -16.08 8.46 9.74
C ASP A 107 -15.38 9.83 9.73
N SER A 108 -16.16 10.91 9.57
CA SER A 108 -15.64 12.27 9.52
C SER A 108 -14.91 12.73 10.79
N SER A 109 -15.12 12.07 11.93
CA SER A 109 -14.41 12.36 13.18
C SER A 109 -13.00 11.77 13.23
N ARG A 110 -12.67 10.88 12.28
CA ARG A 110 -11.44 10.10 12.22
C ARG A 110 -10.51 10.47 11.07
N VAL A 111 -10.85 11.49 10.30
CA VAL A 111 -10.08 11.96 9.16
C VAL A 111 -9.73 13.43 9.30
N TYR A 112 -8.66 13.87 8.64
CA TYR A 112 -8.37 15.30 8.48
C TYR A 112 -9.47 15.96 7.64
N LYS A 113 -9.79 17.21 7.96
CA LYS A 113 -10.82 18.00 7.28
C LYS A 113 -10.33 18.47 5.91
#